data_AF-A0A914S6C1-F1
#
_entry.id   AF-A0A914S6C1-F1
#
_cell.length_a   1.000
_cell.length_b   1.000
_cell.length_c   1.000
_cell.angle_alpha   90.00
_cell.angle_beta   90.00
_cell.angle_gamma   90.00
#
_symmetry.space_group_name_H-M   'P 1'
#
loop_
_entity.id
_entity.type
_entity.pdbx_description
1 polymer ?
#
loop_
_entity_poly.entity_id
_entity_poly.type
_entity_poly.pdbx_seq_one_letter_code
_entity_poly.pdbx_strand_id
1 'polypeptide(L)' 'MPHHEKQPWHQIYKDADTVALDLLDRMLTFDPTIRITVDEALAHSFLQEYFDPTDEACSVIFSFSFTFS' A
#
# COMPACT_ATOMS: atom_id res chain seq x y z
N MET A 1 11.35 -6.10 23.48
CA MET A 1 11.02 -4.95 22.62
C MET A 1 9.71 -4.38 23.13
N PRO A 2 9.54 -3.05 23.28
CA PRO A 2 8.27 -2.49 23.73
C PRO A 2 7.20 -2.82 22.68
N HIS A 3 6.15 -3.52 23.12
CA HIS A 3 5.02 -3.86 22.27
C HIS A 3 4.16 -2.60 22.14
N HIS A 4 4.28 -1.91 21.00
CA HIS A 4 3.36 -0.83 20.68
C HIS A 4 2.10 -1.46 20.09
N GLU A 5 0.99 -1.36 20.81
CA GLU A 5 -0.31 -1.77 20.28
C GLU A 5 -0.64 -0.92 19.05
N LYS A 6 -1.19 -1.56 18.02
CA LYS A 6 -1.61 -0.88 16.79
C LYS A 6 -2.71 0.11 17.16
N GLN A 7 -2.40 1.41 17.13
CA GLN A 7 -3.41 2.43 17.37
C GLN A 7 -4.44 2.41 16.24
N PRO A 8 -5.74 2.44 16.55
CA PRO A 8 -6.76 2.49 15.51
C PRO A 8 -6.62 3.79 14.72
N TRP A 9 -6.54 3.68 13.39
CA TRP A 9 -6.35 4.84 12.51
C TRP A 9 -7.41 5.92 12.70
N HIS A 10 -8.64 5.53 13.05
CA HIS A 10 -9.75 6.42 13.34
C HIS A 10 -9.49 7.38 14.51
N GLN A 11 -8.58 7.02 15.42
CA GLN A 11 -8.21 7.85 16.56
C GLN A 11 -7.10 8.84 16.23
N ILE A 12 -6.29 8.53 15.21
CA ILE A 12 -5.21 9.37 14.68
C ILE A 12 -5.78 10.35 13.65
N TYR A 13 -6.60 9.84 12.72
CA TYR A 13 -7.25 10.58 11.64
C TYR A 13 -8.76 10.55 11.85
N LYS A 14 -9.28 11.57 12.56
CA LYS A 14 -10.70 11.64 12.95
C LYS A 14 -11.65 12.02 11.82
N ASP A 15 -11.13 12.75 10.82
CA ASP A 15 -11.90 13.25 9.67
C ASP A 15 -11.59 12.49 8.38
N ALA A 16 -10.83 11.40 8.46
CA ALA A 16 -10.44 10.63 7.28
C ALA A 16 -11.54 9.65 6.88
N ASP A 17 -11.64 9.43 5.56
CA ASP A 17 -12.58 8.47 4.99
C ASP A 17 -12.26 7.05 5.45
N THR A 18 -13.30 6.30 5.84
CA THR A 18 -13.15 4.92 6.32
C THR A 18 -12.50 4.01 5.29
N VAL A 19 -12.71 4.28 3.99
CA VAL A 19 -12.13 3.50 2.89
C VAL A 19 -10.63 3.81 2.74
N ALA A 20 -10.22 5.06 2.97
CA ALA A 20 -8.81 5.44 2.97
C ALA A 20 -8.05 4.80 4.15
N LEU A 21 -8.69 4.76 5.33
CA LEU A 21 -8.11 4.16 6.53
C LEU A 21 -7.95 2.65 6.41
N ASP A 22 -8.88 1.95 5.74
CA ASP A 22 -8.76 0.52 5.46
C ASP A 22 -7.58 0.22 4.53
N LEU A 23 -7.41 1.01 3.47
CA LEU A 23 -6.25 0.89 2.57
C LEU A 23 -4.93 1.09 3.33
N LEU A 24 -4.85 2.14 4.17
CA LEU A 24 -3.70 2.40 5.02
C LEU A 24 -3.39 1.22 5.95
N ASP A 25 -4.42 0.61 6.56
CA ASP A 25 -4.24 -0.53 7.47
C ASP A 25 -3.62 -1.74 6.77
N ARG A 26 -4.02 -1.97 5.51
CA ARG A 26 -3.56 -3.07 4.65
C ARG A 26 -2.22 -2.80 3.98
N MET A 27 -1.81 -1.53 3.84
CA MET A 27 -0.48 -1.12 3.37
C MET A 27 0.56 -1.10 4.51
N LEU A 28 0.20 -0.55 5.68
CA LEU A 28 1.06 -0.39 6.85
C LEU A 28 1.04 -1.61 7.78
N THR A 29 1.08 -2.80 7.20
CA THR A 29 1.27 -4.03 7.95
C THR A 29 2.76 -4.35 8.10
N PHE A 30 3.09 -4.84 9.29
CA PHE A 30 4.43 -5.24 9.68
C PHE A 30 4.87 -6.52 8.98
N ASP A 31 3.94 -7.45 8.76
CA ASP A 31 4.20 -8.71 8.08
C ASP A 31 4.13 -8.49 6.56
N PRO A 32 5.23 -8.71 5.81
CA PRO A 32 5.25 -8.51 4.37
C PRO A 32 4.40 -9.56 3.63
N THR A 33 4.10 -10.69 4.26
CA THR A 33 3.24 -11.75 3.72
C THR A 33 1.75 -11.41 3.78
N ILE A 34 1.34 -10.51 4.68
CA ILE A 34 -0.05 -10.04 4.76
C ILE A 34 -0.22 -8.64 4.17
N ARG A 35 0.87 -8.03 3.68
CA ARG A 35 0.87 -6.74 3.00
C ARG A 35 0.09 -6.85 1.70
N ILE A 36 -0.84 -5.92 1.51
CA ILE A 36 -1.59 -5.80 0.28
C ILE A 36 -0.65 -5.68 -0.92
N THR A 37 -0.96 -6.38 -2.00
CA THR A 37 -0.19 -6.27 -3.22
C THR A 37 -0.48 -4.94 -3.92
N VAL A 38 0.43 -4.49 -4.79
CA VAL A 38 0.22 -3.26 -5.56
C VAL A 38 -1.08 -3.34 -6.37
N ASP A 39 -1.35 -4.49 -6.99
CA ASP A 39 -2.58 -4.74 -7.76
C ASP A 39 -3.85 -4.60 -6.90
N GLU A 40 -3.86 -5.20 -5.71
CA GLU A 40 -4.99 -5.09 -4.78
C GLU A 40 -5.16 -3.67 -4.22
N ALA A 41 -4.06 -2.94 -4.00
CA ALA A 41 -4.12 -1.54 -3.57
C ALA A 41 -4.70 -0.66 -4.68
N LEU A 42 -4.29 -0.87 -5.93
CA LEU A 42 -4.79 -0.15 -7.10
C LEU A 42 -6.26 -0.47 -7.39
N ALA A 43 -6.70 -1.71 -7.14
CA ALA A 43 -8.10 -2.11 -7.26
C ALA A 43 -9.02 -1.56 -6.15
N HIS A 44 -8.46 -0.95 -5.11
CA HIS A 44 -9.22 -0.46 -3.95
C HIS A 44 -10.09 0.76 -4.31
N SER A 45 -11.32 0.83 -3.79
CA SER A 45 -12.26 1.92 -4.10
C SER A 45 -11.75 3.33 -3.79
N PHE A 46 -10.74 3.46 -2.94
CA PHE A 46 -10.06 4.74 -2.69
C PHE A 46 -9.18 5.21 -3.87
N LEU A 47 -8.52 4.29 -4.57
CA LEU A 47 -7.63 4.58 -5.69
C LEU A 47 -8.31 4.35 -7.05
N GLN A 48 -9.47 3.69 -7.09
CA GLN A 48 -10.24 3.44 -8.31
C GLN A 48 -10.55 4.71 -9.11
N GLU A 49 -10.82 5.84 -8.45
CA GLU A 49 -11.08 7.12 -9.13
C GLU A 49 -9.81 7.70 -9.79
N TYR A 50 -8.64 7.31 -9.29
CA TYR A 50 -7.35 7.78 -9.77
C TYR A 50 -6.61 6.75 -10.64
N PHE A 51 -7.16 5.54 -10.78
CA PHE A 51 -6.51 4.44 -11.51
C PHE A 51 -6.76 4.56 -13.01
N ASP A 52 -5.75 4.99 -13.76
CA ASP A 52 -5.73 4.90 -15.21
C ASP A 52 -4.85 3.72 -15.65
N PRO A 53 -5.43 2.60 -16.12
CA PRO A 53 -4.67 1.41 -16.53
C PRO A 53 -3.72 1.67 -17.70
N THR A 54 -3.85 2.83 -18.37
CA THR A 54 -3.04 3.22 -19.52
C THR A 54 -1.74 3.93 -19.10
N ASP A 55 -1.67 4.49 -17.88
CA ASP A 55 -0.49 5.22 -17.36
C ASP A 55 0.51 4.28 -16.66
N GLU A 56 0.02 3.18 -16.09
CA GLU A 56 0.78 2.21 -15.28
C GLU A 56 1.55 1.15 -16.11
N ALA A 57 1.76 1.38 -17.41
CA ALA A 57 2.52 0.46 -18.27
C ALA A 57 4.03 0.58 -17.99
N CYS A 58 4.50 -0.09 -16.93
CA CYS A 58 5.93 -0.26 -16.65
C CYS A 58 6.54 -1.17 -17.73
N SER A 59 6.87 -0.58 -18.88
CA SER A 59 7.30 -1.29 -20.09
C SER A 59 8.77 -1.74 -20.07
N VAL A 60 9.45 -1.68 -18.92
CA VAL A 60 10.84 -2.14 -18.80
C VAL A 60 11.02 -3.01 -17.56
N ILE A 61 11.36 -4.27 -17.81
CA ILE A 61 11.86 -5.18 -16.79
C ILE A 61 13.22 -4.62 -16.37
N PHE A 62 13.29 -3.91 -15.25
CA PHE A 62 14.55 -3.41 -14.75
C PHE A 62 15.39 -4.60 -14.24
N SER A 63 16.39 -5.03 -15.02
CA SER A 63 17.29 -6.09 -14.59
C SER A 63 18.32 -5.51 -13.61
N PHE A 64 18.17 -5.83 -12.32
CA PHE A 64 19.18 -5.52 -11.32
C PHE A 64 20.39 -6.46 -11.50
N SER A 65 21.26 -6.14 -12.45
CA SER A 65 22.54 -6.84 -12.63
C SER A 65 23.68 -5.97 -12.09
N PHE A 66 23.77 -5.86 -10.76
CA PHE A 66 24.95 -5.30 -10.11
C PHE A 66 25.86 -6.46 -9.69
N THR A 67 26.88 -6.74 -10.50
CA THR A 67 27.97 -7.62 -10.09
C THR A 67 29.04 -6.77 -9.41
N PHE A 68 29.33 -7.08 -8.16
CA PHE A 68 30.48 -6.51 -7.43
C PHE A 68 31.75 -7.15 -8.00
N SER A 69 32.63 -6.33 -8.58
CA SER A 69 33.98 -6.73 -9.02
C SER A 69 35.01 -6.52 -7.92
#